data_AF-A9NF77-F1
#
_entry.id   AF-A9NF77-F1
#
_cell.length_a   1.000
_cell.length_b   1.000
_cell.length_c   1.000
_cell.angle_alpha   90.00
_cell.angle_beta   90.00
_cell.angle_gamma   90.00
#
_symmetry.space_group_name_H-M   'P 1'
#
loop_
_entity.id
_entity.type
_entity.pdbx_description
1 polymer ?
#
loop_
_entity_poly.entity_id
_entity_poly.type
_entity_poly.pdbx_seq_one_letter_code
_entity_poly.pdbx_strand_id
1 'polypeptide(L)'
;MFQYTWQKRVVAATPLISLLIFLFLGFFYNLWNPGWLVFLLIPIVPFLVGLKQIRITFPFLVFVAYIGIGVAGYWHPGWIIFLLIPIQNILFPPKSISKFLKKDVPKKDFNRPKDYMDAEIDKDSK
;
A
#
# COMPACT_ATOMS: atom_id res chain seq x y z
N MET A 1 -20.90 23.76 -1.64
CA MET A 1 -20.35 23.81 -3.01
C MET A 1 -20.32 22.38 -3.57
N PHE A 2 -21.39 21.93 -4.23
CA PHE A 2 -21.43 20.61 -4.86
C PHE A 2 -20.55 20.64 -6.11
N GLN A 3 -19.28 20.27 -5.95
CA GLN A 3 -18.37 20.04 -7.08
C GLN A 3 -18.80 18.75 -7.78
N TYR A 4 -19.84 18.90 -8.59
CA TYR A 4 -20.53 17.83 -9.29
C TYR A 4 -19.77 17.48 -10.57
N THR A 5 -18.61 16.84 -10.39
CA THR A 5 -17.88 16.24 -11.50
C THR A 5 -18.55 14.93 -11.87
N TRP A 6 -19.03 14.79 -13.12
CA TRP A 6 -19.63 13.57 -13.68
C TRP A 6 -18.83 12.30 -13.35
N GLN A 7 -17.52 12.48 -13.23
CA GLN A 7 -16.50 11.55 -12.76
C GLN A 7 -16.85 10.86 -11.43
N LYS A 8 -17.40 11.59 -10.45
CA LYS A 8 -17.81 11.05 -9.14
C LYS A 8 -19.06 10.18 -9.24
N ARG A 9 -20.01 10.52 -10.13
CA ARG A 9 -21.18 9.66 -10.41
C ARG A 9 -20.72 8.31 -10.96
N VAL A 10 -19.77 8.34 -11.89
CA VAL A 10 -19.22 7.12 -12.50
C VAL A 10 -18.54 6.25 -11.43
N VAL A 11 -17.69 6.82 -10.58
CA VAL A 11 -17.07 6.09 -9.47
C VAL A 11 -18.12 5.52 -8.50
N ALA A 12 -19.15 6.29 -8.14
CA ALA A 12 -20.21 5.84 -7.24
C ALA A 12 -21.07 4.70 -7.85
N ALA A 13 -21.27 4.71 -9.17
CA ALA A 13 -22.00 3.65 -9.87
C ALA A 13 -21.14 2.41 -10.17
N THR A 14 -19.82 2.51 -10.09
CA THR A 14 -18.88 1.42 -10.40
C THR A 14 -19.15 0.10 -9.65
N PRO A 15 -19.44 0.07 -8.33
CA PRO A 15 -19.72 -1.20 -7.65
C PRO A 15 -20.98 -1.90 -8.18
N LEU A 16 -22.03 -1.14 -8.54
CA LEU A 16 -23.23 -1.71 -9.17
C LEU A 16 -22.95 -2.25 -10.56
N ILE A 17 -22.22 -1.49 -11.38
CA ILE A 17 -21.82 -1.92 -12.73
C ILE A 17 -20.94 -3.19 -12.65
N SER A 18 -19.98 -3.21 -11.73
CA SER A 18 -19.10 -4.35 -11.49
C SER A 18 -19.88 -5.58 -11.04
N LEU A 19 -20.88 -5.42 -10.18
CA LEU A 19 -21.74 -6.51 -9.74
C LEU A 19 -22.57 -7.08 -10.89
N LEU A 20 -23.16 -6.22 -11.72
CA LEU A 20 -23.91 -6.65 -12.91
C LEU A 20 -23.04 -7.46 -13.86
N ILE A 21 -21.84 -6.97 -14.15
CA ILE A 21 -20.87 -7.68 -15.01
C ILE A 21 -20.48 -9.01 -14.37
N PHE A 22 -20.19 -9.04 -13.06
CA PHE A 22 -19.85 -10.29 -12.35
C PHE A 22 -20.96 -11.33 -12.44
N LEU A 23 -22.21 -10.95 -12.19
CA LEU A 23 -23.36 -11.84 -12.28
C LEU A 23 -23.60 -12.30 -13.73
N PHE A 24 -23.42 -11.41 -14.70
CA PHE A 24 -23.51 -11.76 -16.12
C PHE A 24 -22.45 -12.81 -16.50
N LEU A 25 -21.19 -12.63 -16.07
CA LEU A 25 -20.13 -13.62 -16.29
C LEU A 25 -20.40 -14.94 -15.56
N GLY A 26 -20.93 -14.89 -14.34
CA GLY A 26 -21.27 -16.06 -13.54
C GLY A 26 -22.39 -16.88 -14.16
N PHE A 27 -23.49 -16.26 -14.60
CA PHE A 27 -24.64 -16.98 -15.13
C PHE A 27 -24.47 -17.45 -16.57
N PHE A 28 -23.88 -16.64 -17.45
CA PHE A 28 -23.76 -16.98 -18.87
C PHE A 28 -22.52 -17.81 -19.19
N TYR A 29 -21.42 -17.57 -18.49
CA TYR A 29 -20.13 -18.20 -18.79
C TYR A 29 -19.63 -19.13 -17.68
N ASN A 30 -20.38 -19.28 -16.57
CA ASN A 30 -19.98 -20.04 -15.39
C ASN A 30 -18.62 -19.60 -14.80
N LEU A 31 -18.20 -18.36 -15.10
CA LEU A 31 -16.91 -17.78 -14.74
C LEU A 31 -16.95 -17.17 -13.34
N TRP A 32 -17.41 -17.90 -12.33
CA TRP A 32 -17.46 -17.42 -10.94
C TRP A 32 -16.06 -17.19 -10.37
N ASN A 33 -15.14 -18.09 -10.71
CA ASN A 33 -13.81 -18.14 -10.11
C ASN A 33 -12.81 -17.13 -10.70
N PRO A 34 -12.85 -16.74 -11.98
CA PRO A 34 -12.12 -15.56 -12.46
C PRO A 34 -12.99 -14.28 -12.49
N GLY A 35 -14.31 -14.40 -12.41
CA GLY A 35 -15.24 -13.27 -12.53
C GLY A 35 -15.07 -12.21 -11.43
N TRP A 36 -14.59 -12.59 -10.24
CA TRP A 36 -14.35 -11.62 -9.16
C TRP A 36 -13.29 -10.56 -9.53
N LEU A 37 -12.45 -10.82 -10.54
CA LEU A 37 -11.50 -9.83 -11.06
C LEU A 37 -12.16 -8.55 -11.54
N VAL A 38 -13.44 -8.61 -11.93
CA VAL A 38 -14.23 -7.44 -12.32
C VAL A 38 -14.33 -6.43 -11.16
N PHE A 39 -14.32 -6.88 -9.91
CA PHE A 39 -14.33 -5.97 -8.75
C PHE A 39 -13.06 -5.14 -8.61
N LEU A 40 -11.95 -5.51 -9.24
CA LEU A 40 -10.75 -4.67 -9.32
C LEU A 40 -11.00 -3.38 -10.10
N LEU A 41 -12.07 -3.32 -10.90
CA LEU A 41 -12.47 -2.09 -11.58
C LEU A 41 -12.85 -0.99 -10.57
N ILE A 42 -13.38 -1.35 -9.38
CA ILE A 42 -13.78 -0.39 -8.34
C ILE A 42 -12.62 0.52 -7.91
N PRO A 43 -11.46 0.00 -7.48
CA PRO A 43 -10.31 0.86 -7.17
C PRO A 43 -9.70 1.49 -8.43
N ILE A 44 -9.83 0.92 -9.63
CA ILE A 44 -9.20 1.42 -10.87
C ILE A 44 -9.93 2.63 -11.46
N VAL A 45 -11.27 2.65 -11.48
CA VAL A 45 -12.07 3.71 -12.13
C VAL A 45 -11.74 5.12 -11.64
N PRO A 46 -11.56 5.39 -10.33
CA PRO A 46 -11.14 6.71 -9.84
C PRO A 46 -9.84 7.22 -10.48
N PHE A 47 -8.90 6.32 -10.77
CA PHE A 47 -7.65 6.67 -11.43
C PHE A 47 -7.85 6.91 -12.94
N LEU A 48 -8.64 6.05 -13.58
CA LEU A 48 -8.92 6.14 -15.02
C LEU A 48 -9.65 7.44 -15.40
N VAL A 49 -10.54 7.88 -14.52
CA VAL A 49 -11.35 9.09 -14.67
C VAL A 49 -10.59 10.36 -14.22
N GLY A 50 -9.34 10.21 -13.76
CA GLY A 50 -8.44 11.31 -13.40
C GLY A 50 -8.76 11.96 -12.05
N LEU A 51 -9.58 11.34 -11.20
CA LEU A 51 -9.86 11.85 -9.85
C LEU A 51 -8.69 11.63 -8.89
N LYS A 52 -7.84 10.63 -9.17
CA LYS A 52 -6.68 10.29 -8.33
C LYS A 52 -5.48 10.01 -9.20
N GLN A 53 -4.32 10.53 -8.82
CA GLN A 53 -3.07 10.25 -9.51
C GLN A 53 -2.64 8.80 -9.27
N ILE A 54 -2.30 8.09 -10.35
CA ILE A 54 -1.70 6.77 -10.26
C ILE A 54 -0.29 6.94 -9.68
N ARG A 55 -0.08 6.36 -8.50
CA ARG A 55 1.25 6.14 -7.95
C ARG A 55 1.54 4.66 -8.07
N ILE A 56 2.38 4.29 -9.04
CA ILE A 56 2.85 2.92 -9.19
C ILE A 56 3.90 2.68 -8.12
N THR A 57 3.46 2.15 -6.98
CA THR A 57 4.36 1.68 -5.92
C THR A 57 4.72 0.22 -6.20
N PHE A 58 5.89 -0.22 -5.75
CA PHE A 58 6.35 -1.60 -5.88
C PHE A 58 5.29 -2.67 -5.50
N PRO A 59 4.50 -2.55 -4.42
CA PRO A 59 3.43 -3.50 -4.11
C PRO A 59 2.30 -3.56 -5.14
N PHE A 60 2.01 -2.43 -5.83
CA PHE A 60 1.00 -2.39 -6.88
C PHE A 60 1.46 -3.15 -8.13
N LEU A 61 2.76 -3.05 -8.47
CA LEU A 61 3.35 -3.81 -9.56
C LEU A 61 3.33 -5.33 -9.26
N VAL A 62 3.71 -5.72 -8.04
CA VAL A 62 3.64 -7.11 -7.56
C VAL A 62 2.21 -7.64 -7.60
N PHE A 63 1.23 -6.81 -7.22
CA PHE A 63 -0.19 -7.16 -7.27
C PHE A 63 -0.66 -7.43 -8.71
N VAL A 64 -0.31 -6.57 -9.67
CA VAL A 64 -0.65 -6.79 -11.10
C VAL A 64 -0.01 -8.08 -11.63
N ALA A 65 1.26 -8.34 -11.29
CA ALA A 65 1.94 -9.57 -11.66
C ALA A 65 1.27 -10.82 -11.06
N TYR A 66 0.85 -10.76 -9.79
CA TYR A 66 0.12 -11.83 -9.13
C TYR A 66 -1.20 -12.16 -9.83
N ILE A 67 -1.97 -11.15 -10.24
CA ILE A 67 -3.22 -11.35 -10.99
C ILE A 67 -2.95 -12.03 -12.34
N GLY A 68 -1.89 -11.63 -13.06
CA GLY A 68 -1.51 -12.27 -14.33
C GLY A 68 -1.19 -13.77 -14.17
N ILE A 69 -0.46 -14.13 -13.11
CA ILE A 69 -0.13 -15.53 -12.77
C ILE A 69 -1.38 -16.29 -12.30
N GLY A 70 -2.24 -15.64 -11.53
CA GLY A 70 -3.51 -16.20 -11.06
C GLY A 70 -4.42 -16.59 -12.22
N VAL A 71 -4.58 -15.73 -13.23
CA VAL A 71 -5.39 -16.04 -14.42
C VAL A 71 -4.87 -17.28 -15.16
N ALA A 72 -3.57 -17.56 -15.13
CA ALA A 72 -2.97 -18.78 -15.69
C ALA A 72 -3.21 -20.05 -14.85
N GLY A 73 -3.99 -19.97 -13.77
CA GLY A 73 -4.35 -21.10 -12.90
C GLY A 73 -3.49 -21.24 -11.64
N TYR A 74 -2.45 -20.42 -11.50
CA TYR A 74 -1.46 -20.50 -10.43
C TYR A 74 -1.80 -19.60 -9.23
N TRP A 75 -3.08 -19.55 -8.82
CA TRP A 75 -3.54 -18.75 -7.69
C TRP A 75 -2.86 -19.12 -6.36
N HIS A 76 -2.68 -20.42 -6.13
CA HIS A 76 -2.12 -20.95 -4.87
C HIS A 76 -0.60 -20.76 -4.77
N PRO A 77 0.23 -21.16 -5.76
CA PRO A 77 1.68 -20.91 -5.68
C PRO A 77 2.03 -19.44 -5.92
N GLY A 78 1.15 -18.66 -6.53
CA GLY A 78 1.37 -17.24 -6.81
C GLY A 78 1.59 -16.36 -5.58
N TRP A 79 1.15 -16.79 -4.39
CA TRP A 79 1.33 -16.00 -3.15
C TRP A 79 2.79 -15.76 -2.77
N ILE A 80 3.70 -16.63 -3.25
CA ILE A 80 5.15 -16.46 -3.05
C ILE A 80 5.62 -15.08 -3.55
N ILE A 81 4.97 -14.52 -4.57
CA ILE A 81 5.36 -13.23 -5.13
C ILE A 81 5.13 -12.06 -4.14
N PHE A 82 4.22 -12.20 -3.18
CA PHE A 82 4.02 -11.17 -2.14
C PHE A 82 5.21 -11.07 -1.20
N LEU A 83 6.05 -12.10 -1.07
CA LEU A 83 7.27 -12.06 -0.27
C LEU A 83 8.33 -11.11 -0.83
N LEU A 84 8.22 -10.68 -2.10
CA LEU A 84 9.07 -9.62 -2.65
C LEU A 84 8.88 -8.30 -1.93
N ILE A 85 7.71 -8.04 -1.37
CA ILE A 85 7.40 -6.79 -0.66
C ILE A 85 8.27 -6.64 0.61
N PRO A 86 8.27 -7.58 1.57
CA PRO A 86 9.15 -7.50 2.73
C PRO A 86 10.63 -7.56 2.33
N ILE A 87 11.02 -8.38 1.34
CA ILE A 87 12.40 -8.44 0.84
C ILE A 87 12.88 -7.06 0.38
N GLN A 88 12.07 -6.35 -0.42
CA GLN A 88 12.39 -5.00 -0.88
C GLN A 88 12.52 -4.01 0.29
N ASN A 89 11.66 -4.13 1.30
CA ASN A 89 11.71 -3.25 2.47
C ASN A 89 12.93 -3.52 3.37
N ILE A 90 13.41 -4.76 3.42
CA ILE A 90 14.61 -5.17 4.17
C ILE A 90 15.87 -4.70 3.43
N LEU A 91 15.94 -4.87 2.11
CA LEU A 91 17.08 -4.46 1.28
C LEU A 91 17.22 -2.94 1.17
N PHE A 92 16.11 -2.22 1.17
CA PHE A 92 16.07 -0.77 1.04
C PHE A 92 15.35 -0.14 2.25
N PRO A 93 15.98 -0.10 3.44
CA PRO A 93 15.35 0.50 4.61
C PRO A 93 14.98 1.95 4.32
N PRO A 94 13.74 2.39 4.64
CA PRO A 94 13.31 3.74 4.35
C PRO A 94 14.17 4.73 5.13
N LYS A 95 14.73 5.73 4.42
CA LYS A 95 15.51 6.86 5.00
C LYS A 95 14.80 7.63 6.13
N SER A 96 13.52 7.33 6.42
CA SER A 96 12.75 7.96 7.48
C SER A 96 13.28 7.62 8.89
N ILE A 97 13.91 6.45 9.08
CA ILE A 97 14.35 5.99 10.41
C ILE A 97 15.52 6.85 10.93
N SER A 98 16.43 7.27 10.03
CA SER A 98 17.59 8.09 10.44
C SER A 98 17.19 9.47 10.98
N LYS A 99 16.02 10.01 10.58
CA LYS A 99 15.54 11.31 11.06
C LYS A 99 14.99 11.24 12.49
N PHE A 100 14.38 10.11 12.86
CA PHE A 100 13.97 9.84 14.24
C PHE A 100 15.18 9.56 15.12
N LEU A 101 16.09 8.69 14.68
CA LEU A 101 17.35 8.42 15.41
C LEU A 101 18.20 9.68 15.66
N LYS A 102 18.23 10.63 14.72
CA LYS A 102 18.98 11.89 14.90
C LYS A 102 18.31 12.91 15.82
N LYS A 103 17.00 12.76 16.08
CA LYS A 103 16.22 13.66 16.94
C LYS A 103 16.44 13.34 18.41
N ASP A 104 16.67 12.07 18.72
CA ASP A 104 16.73 11.57 20.09
C ASP A 104 18.17 11.51 20.64
N VAL A 105 19.19 11.71 19.79
CA VAL A 105 20.57 11.89 20.27
C VAL A 105 20.72 13.31 20.79
N PRO A 106 20.89 13.53 22.11
CA PRO A 106 21.18 14.86 22.63
C PRO A 106 22.45 15.37 21.96
N LYS A 107 22.37 16.54 21.34
CA LYS A 107 23.52 17.21 20.72
C LYS A 107 24.57 17.39 21.83
N LYS A 108 25.62 16.55 21.83
CA LYS A 108 26.69 16.60 22.84
C LYS A 108 27.37 17.97 22.73
N ASP A 109 26.94 18.87 23.60
CA ASP A 109 27.49 20.19 23.75
C ASP A 109 28.85 20.03 24.43
N PHE A 110 29.92 20.14 23.63
CA PHE A 110 31.29 19.93 24.07
C PHE A 110 31.76 20.99 25.08
N ASN A 111 30.96 22.04 25.31
CA ASN A 111 31.28 23.15 26.20
C ASN A 111 30.68 23.01 27.61
N ARG A 112 30.05 21.86 27.93
CA ARG A 112 29.51 21.60 29.27
C ARG A 112 30.59 21.00 30.18
N PRO A 113 30.71 21.48 31.44
CA PRO A 113 31.63 20.88 32.40
C PRO A 113 31.23 19.42 32.69
N LYS A 114 32.22 18.57 33.00
CA LYS A 114 32.04 17.10 33.07
C LYS A 114 31.14 16.61 34.23
N ASP A 115 30.95 17.46 35.24
CA ASP A 115 30.18 17.22 36.46
C ASP A 115 28.69 16.95 36.24
N TYR A 116 28.14 17.37 35.09
CA TYR A 116 26.74 17.09 34.74
C TYR A 116 26.48 15.62 34.34
N MET A 117 27.48 14.90 33.82
CA MET A 117 27.31 13.49 33.41
C MET A 117 27.30 12.54 34.62
N ASP A 118 28.03 12.88 35.68
CA ASP A 118 28.09 12.08 36.90
C ASP A 118 26.79 12.20 37.73
N ALA A 119 26.11 13.35 37.63
CA ALA A 119 24.85 13.62 38.34
C ALA A 119 23.61 12.92 37.74
N GLU A 120 23.62 12.61 36.44
CA GLU A 120 22.55 11.86 35.79
C GLU A 120 22.70 10.34 36.00
N ILE A 121 23.94 9.82 35.97
CA ILE A 121 24.22 8.38 36.16
C ILE A 121 23.92 7.93 37.60
N ASP A 122 24.19 8.76 38.61
CA ASP A 122 23.88 8.44 40.02
C ASP A 122 22.36 8.44 40.31
N LYS A 123 21.58 9.20 39.53
CA LYS A 123 20.13 9.35 39.72
C LYS A 123 19.32 8.17 39.19
N ASP A 124 19.80 7.51 38.13
CA ASP A 124 19.20 6.30 37.56
C ASP A 124 19.71 5.00 38.22
N SER A 125 20.73 5.09 39.08
CA SER A 125 21.33 3.95 39.79
C SER A 125 20.65 3.61 41.12
N LYS A 126 19.46 4.16 41.42
CA LYS A 126 18.76 3.97 42.70
C LYS A 126 17.40 3.32 42.57
#